data_AF-A0A914UNC7-F1
#
_entry.id   AF-A0A914UNC7-F1
#
_cell.length_a   1.000
_cell.length_b   1.000
_cell.length_c   1.000
_cell.angle_alpha   90.00
_cell.angle_beta   90.00
_cell.angle_gamma   90.00
#
_symmetry.space_group_name_H-M   'P 1'
#
loop_
_entity.id
_entity.type
_entity.pdbx_description
1 polymer ?
#
loop_
_entity_poly.entity_id
_entity_poly.type
_entity_poly.pdbx_seq_one_letter_code
_entity_poly.pdbx_strand_id
1 'polypeptide(L)' 'MAARPVVRLGYVRTIYPVLNQCALKTNWTNICKLPGIAVEMWLVLSEKLNFDVEFVQVPEGYGTFVDGVWTGMIGALANG' A
#
# COMPACT_ATOMS: atom_id res chain seq x y z
N MET A 1 20.15 -13.29 12.84
CA MET A 1 19.56 -12.31 11.90
C MET A 1 18.34 -11.72 12.57
N ALA A 2 18.31 -10.41 12.82
CA ALA A 2 17.11 -9.75 13.35
C ALA A 2 16.00 -9.77 12.28
N ALA A 3 14.77 -10.07 12.67
CA ALA A 3 13.63 -10.02 11.75
C ALA A 3 13.42 -8.58 11.27
N ARG A 4 13.23 -8.38 9.96
CA ARG A 4 12.90 -7.06 9.39
C ARG A 4 11.46 -6.72 9.78
N PRO A 5 11.18 -5.50 10.27
CA PRO A 5 9.81 -5.08 10.52
C PRO A 5 9.04 -4.99 9.20
N VAL A 6 7.75 -5.35 9.23
CA VAL A 6 6.86 -5.25 8.06
C VAL A 6 5.98 -4.01 8.21
N VAL A 7 6.01 -3.13 7.22
CA VAL A 7 5.17 -1.93 7.12
C VAL A 7 4.06 -2.18 6.12
N ARG A 8 2.82 -2.06 6.57
CA ARG A 8 1.62 -2.16 5.73
C ARG A 8 1.27 -0.82 5.14
N LEU A 9 1.16 -0.75 3.81
CA LEU A 9 0.83 0.46 3.07
C LEU A 9 -0.54 0.31 2.41
N GLY A 10 -1.51 1.07 2.92
CA GLY A 10 -2.84 1.19 2.32
C GLY A 10 -2.78 1.89 0.95
N TYR A 11 -3.52 1.37 -0.04
CA TYR A 11 -3.62 2.00 -1.35
C TYR A 11 -5.02 1.96 -1.94
N VAL A 12 -5.36 2.96 -2.75
CA VAL A 12 -6.64 3.04 -3.49
C VAL A 12 -6.43 2.67 -4.95
N ARG A 13 -7.35 1.91 -5.54
CA ARG A 13 -7.22 1.38 -6.91
C ARG A 13 -7.36 2.45 -8.01
N THR A 14 -8.06 3.55 -7.74
CA THR A 14 -8.41 4.57 -8.76
C THR A 14 -7.31 5.57 -9.07
N ILE A 15 -6.10 5.41 -8.51
CA ILE A 15 -5.02 6.38 -8.72
C ILE A 15 -4.26 6.04 -10.01
N TYR A 16 -4.80 6.45 -11.15
CA TYR A 16 -4.04 6.53 -12.40
C TYR A 16 -3.30 7.88 -12.43
N PRO A 17 -1.95 7.94 -12.54
CA PRO A 17 -0.97 6.90 -12.88
C PRO A 17 -0.07 6.45 -11.69
N VAL A 18 -0.58 6.47 -10.45
CA VAL A 18 0.22 6.17 -9.25
C VAL A 18 0.27 4.67 -8.92
N LEU A 19 -0.71 3.87 -9.37
CA LEU A 19 -0.74 2.41 -9.18
C LEU A 19 -1.46 1.70 -10.34
N ASN A 20 -0.71 0.96 -11.17
CA ASN A 20 -1.27 0.11 -12.23
C ASN A 20 -1.43 -1.35 -11.75
N GLN A 21 -2.64 -1.91 -11.85
CA GLN A 21 -2.89 -3.30 -11.49
C GLN A 21 -2.66 -4.20 -12.72
N CYS A 22 -1.48 -4.84 -12.80
CA CYS A 22 -1.32 -5.99 -13.69
C CYS A 22 -2.17 -7.16 -13.15
N ALA A 23 -2.91 -7.81 -14.05
CA ALA A 23 -3.86 -8.87 -13.73
C ALA A 23 -3.22 -9.99 -12.88
N LEU A 24 -3.79 -10.22 -11.70
CA LEU A 24 -3.44 -11.30 -10.79
C LEU A 24 -3.62 -12.65 -11.49
N LYS A 25 -2.54 -13.34 -11.82
CA LYS A 25 -2.55 -14.80 -12.03
C LYS A 25 -1.66 -15.46 -11.00
N THR A 26 -2.31 -16.19 -10.10
CA THR A 26 -1.82 -17.17 -9.15
C THR A 26 -0.55 -17.90 -9.60
N ASN A 27 0.58 -17.58 -8.98
CA ASN A 27 1.62 -18.50 -8.51
C ASN A 27 2.85 -17.69 -8.06
N TRP A 28 3.56 -18.23 -7.08
CA TRP A 28 4.55 -17.61 -6.19
C TRP A 28 5.87 -17.11 -6.84
N THR A 29 5.81 -16.52 -8.04
CA THR A 29 6.91 -15.80 -8.70
C THR A 29 6.45 -14.48 -9.34
N ASN A 30 5.23 -14.04 -9.03
CA ASN A 30 4.65 -12.81 -9.58
C ASN A 30 4.98 -11.58 -8.75
N ILE A 31 6.16 -11.02 -8.99
CA ILE A 31 6.41 -9.59 -8.73
C ILE A 31 5.65 -8.81 -9.83
N CYS A 32 4.32 -8.81 -9.77
CA CYS A 32 3.53 -7.77 -10.40
C CYS A 32 3.70 -6.52 -9.55
N LYS A 33 4.81 -5.80 -9.79
CA LYS A 33 5.05 -4.48 -9.22
C LYS A 33 3.85 -3.63 -9.60
N LEU A 34 3.11 -3.10 -8.62
CA LEU A 34 2.20 -1.99 -8.84
C LEU A 34 3.05 -0.84 -9.41
N PRO A 35 3.06 -0.55 -10.71
CA PRO A 35 3.88 0.51 -11.27
C PRO A 35 3.28 1.84 -10.84
N GLY A 36 4.09 2.66 -10.19
CA GLY A 36 3.85 4.09 -10.04
C GLY A 36 4.69 4.69 -8.91
N ILE A 37 4.84 6.01 -8.97
CA ILE A 37 5.84 6.76 -8.22
C ILE A 37 5.79 6.49 -6.71
N ALA A 38 4.60 6.28 -6.15
CA ALA A 38 4.45 5.99 -4.73
C ALA A 38 5.10 4.65 -4.33
N VAL A 39 4.95 3.61 -5.15
CA VAL A 39 5.53 2.27 -4.86
C VAL A 39 7.04 2.34 -4.94
N GLU A 40 7.58 2.99 -5.96
CA GLU A 40 9.03 3.16 -6.11
C GLU A 40 9.65 3.92 -4.94
N MET A 41 9.00 5.01 -4.49
CA MET A 41 9.44 5.76 -3.31
C MET A 41 9.48 4.87 -2.05
N TRP A 42 8.44 4.08 -1.82
CA TRP A 42 8.37 3.21 -0.65
C TRP A 42 9.38 2.07 -0.68
N LEU A 43 9.68 1.51 -1.86
CA LEU A 43 10.73 0.50 -2.02
C LEU A 43 12.12 1.09 -1.74
N VAL A 44 12.42 2.29 -2.23
CA VAL A 44 13.70 2.96 -1.92
C VAL A 44 13.83 3.25 -0.42
N LEU A 45 12.75 3.67 0.23
CA LEU A 45 12.74 3.89 1.68
C LEU A 45 12.90 2.59 2.46
N SER A 46 12.28 1.49 2.03
CA SER A 46 12.32 0.21 2.72
C SER A 46 13.72 -0.41 2.72
N GLU A 47 14.48 -0.23 1.64
CA GLU A 47 15.89 -0.61 1.57
C GLU A 47 16.76 0.24 2.52
N LYS A 48 16.56 1.56 2.53
CA LYS A 48 17.35 2.48 3.37
C LYS A 48 17.07 2.33 4.87
N LEU A 49 15.81 2.07 5.22
CA LEU A 49 15.35 1.97 6.60
C LEU A 49 15.20 0.52 7.07
N ASN A 50 15.60 -0.45 6.23
CA ASN A 50 15.63 -1.88 6.50
C ASN A 50 14.29 -2.47 7.00
N PHE A 51 13.20 -2.15 6.33
CA PHE A 51 11.88 -2.77 6.56
C PHE A 51 11.38 -3.46 5.30
N ASP A 52 10.40 -4.35 5.45
CA ASP A 52 9.67 -4.98 4.35
C ASP A 52 8.32 -4.28 4.14
N VAL A 53 7.84 -4.24 2.90
CA VAL A 53 6.60 -3.53 2.52
C VAL A 53 5.53 -4.52 2.14
N GLU A 54 4.33 -4.37 2.72
CA GLU A 54 3.13 -5.09 2.33
C GLU A 54 2.08 -4.08 1.83
N PHE A 55 1.64 -4.19 0.58
CA PHE A 55 0.62 -3.30 0.03
C PHE A 55 -0.79 -3.86 0.28
N VAL A 56 -1.67 -3.07 0.88
CA VAL A 56 -3.04 -3.46 1.23
C VAL A 56 -4.04 -2.57 0.49
N GLN A 57 -4.95 -3.16 -0.27
CA GLN A 57 -5.98 -2.38 -0.97
C GLN A 57 -7.01 -1.85 0.03
N VAL A 58 -7.25 -0.53 0.02
CA VAL A 58 -8.30 0.12 0.82
C VAL A 58 -9.53 0.37 -0.07
N PRO A 59 -10.68 -0.28 0.22
CA PRO A 59 -11.86 -0.23 -0.63
C PRO A 59 -12.61 1.11 -0.56
N GLU A 60 -12.49 1.83 0.56
CA GLU A 60 -13.27 3.04 0.87
C GLU A 60 -12.66 4.35 0.32
N GLY A 61 -11.64 4.27 -0.53
CA GLY A 61 -11.02 5.46 -1.13
C GLY A 61 -10.04 6.17 -0.17
N TYR A 62 -9.77 7.46 -0.44
CA TYR A 62 -8.73 8.22 0.28
C TYR A 62 -9.08 8.47 1.74
N GLY A 63 -10.31 8.90 2.00
CA GLY A 63 -10.82 9.13 3.33
C GLY A 63 -11.76 10.32 3.37
N THR A 64 -12.82 10.18 4.15
CA THR A 64 -13.83 11.22 4.38
C THR A 64 -14.15 11.21 5.87
N PHE A 65 -14.48 12.37 6.42
CA PHE A 65 -14.89 12.48 7.81
C PHE A 65 -16.41 12.48 7.89
N VAL A 66 -16.97 11.42 8.48
CA VAL A 66 -18.42 11.21 8.60
C VAL A 66 -18.72 10.86 10.06
N ASP A 67 -19.65 11.57 10.67
CA ASP A 67 -20.14 11.33 12.04
C ASP A 67 -19.03 11.16 13.10
N GLY A 68 -17.98 11.97 13.00
CA GLY A 68 -16.86 11.92 13.96
C GLY A 68 -15.78 10.88 13.64
N VAL A 69 -15.92 10.15 12.53
CA VAL A 69 -15.04 9.03 12.16
C VAL A 69 -14.39 9.27 10.80
N TRP A 70 -13.09 8.98 10.69
CA TRP A 70 -12.38 8.95 9.41
C TRP A 70 -12.61 7.62 8.69
N THR A 71 -12.96 7.68 7.40
CA THR A 71 -13.09 6.51 6.51
C THR A 71 -11.87 6.35 5.59
N GLY A 72 -11.85 5.34 4.72
CA GLY A 72 -10.82 5.22 3.67
C GLY A 72 -9.41 4.98 4.22
N MET A 73 -8.39 5.45 3.50
CA MET A 73 -6.98 5.27 3.92
C MET A 73 -6.68 5.96 5.25
N ILE A 74 -7.31 7.11 5.53
CA ILE A 74 -7.14 7.81 6.81
C ILE A 74 -7.76 6.98 7.94
N GLY A 75 -8.96 6.42 7.73
CA GLY A 75 -9.61 5.52 8.68
C GLY A 75 -8.79 4.25 8.95
N ALA A 76 -8.22 3.65 7.90
CA ALA A 76 -7.35 2.50 8.03
C ALA A 76 -6.08 2.82 8.84
N LEU A 77 -5.48 3.99 8.63
CA LEU A 77 -4.32 4.44 9.42
C LEU A 77 -4.66 4.68 10.89
N ALA A 78 -5.83 5.26 11.18
CA ALA A 78 -6.25 5.58 12.53
C ALA A 78 -6.57 4.34 13.38
N ASN A 79 -7.00 3.24 12.75
CA ASN A 79 -7.50 2.04 13.44
C ASN A 79 -6.54 0.85 13.47
N GLY A 80 -5.46 0.86 12.68
CA GLY A 80 -4.38 -0.13 12.73
C GLY A 80 -4.78 -1.55 12.35
#